data_AF-A0A6A6TW35-F1
#
_entry.id   AF-A0A6A6TW35-F1
#
_cell.length_a   1.000
_cell.length_b   1.000
_cell.length_c   1.000
_cell.angle_alpha   90.00
_cell.angle_beta   90.00
_cell.angle_gamma   90.00
#
_symmetry.space_group_name_H-M   'P 1'
#
loop_
_entity.id
_entity.type
_entity.pdbx_description
1 polymer ?
#
loop_
_entity_poly.entity_id
_entity_poly.type
_entity_poly.pdbx_seq_one_letter_code
_entity_poly.pdbx_strand_id
1 'polypeptide(L)'
;MDSYNVHSWIGTVYILYNFVAHHPDINFEPLHQGDQRYHHRLPVYSEQFLYKPSVAIMLSQTIFKLACFATLGTAHPATPPESLPLAISTRSSQICYDSEKPNLLCYNSPSGVPQNVNLTDVAYIASYLRAYGAQTKAGRLFNMARADAPDCGEWTIYARNSAVATAKHIDNSVNSSVLFADIANTIDGGAKATPEQQAAALISCGTSGGSLGVLVNASNPAYTASTYPTGFKPSGILVKIVAANPS
;
A
#
# COMPACT_ATOMS: atom_id res chain seq x y z
N MET A 1 -57.83 -14.08 3.45
CA MET A 1 -56.75 -13.22 2.92
C MET A 1 -55.44 -13.78 3.45
N ASP A 2 -54.46 -13.83 2.55
CA ASP A 2 -53.04 -14.15 2.71
C ASP A 2 -52.61 -15.62 2.66
N SER A 3 -52.33 -16.02 1.41
CA SER A 3 -51.55 -17.18 1.00
C SER A 3 -50.06 -16.88 1.11
N TYR A 4 -49.31 -17.75 1.79
CA TYR A 4 -47.85 -17.69 1.89
C TYR A 4 -47.20 -18.17 0.59
N ASN A 5 -46.34 -17.32 0.00
CA ASN A 5 -45.62 -17.60 -1.24
C ASN A 5 -44.20 -18.10 -0.92
N VAL A 6 -43.99 -19.40 -1.13
CA VAL A 6 -42.69 -20.09 -1.10
C VAL A 6 -42.04 -19.92 -2.47
N HIS A 7 -41.01 -19.07 -2.58
CA HIS A 7 -40.05 -19.09 -3.70
C HIS A 7 -38.84 -18.19 -3.34
N SER A 8 -37.82 -18.74 -2.68
CA SER A 8 -36.46 -18.15 -2.66
C SER A 8 -35.39 -19.13 -2.14
N TRP A 9 -35.31 -20.31 -2.75
CA TRP A 9 -34.28 -21.32 -2.41
C TRP A 9 -33.61 -21.95 -3.65
N ILE A 10 -33.68 -21.32 -4.83
CA ILE A 10 -33.18 -21.89 -6.10
C ILE A 10 -31.85 -21.24 -6.56
N GLY A 11 -31.28 -20.29 -5.81
CA GLY A 11 -30.05 -19.59 -6.20
C GLY A 11 -28.73 -20.30 -5.86
N THR A 12 -28.72 -21.21 -4.89
CA THR A 12 -27.46 -21.78 -4.35
C THR A 12 -27.02 -23.08 -5.03
N VAL A 13 -27.90 -23.72 -5.81
CA VAL A 13 -27.62 -25.02 -6.44
C VAL A 13 -26.95 -24.89 -7.82
N TYR A 14 -27.01 -23.72 -8.46
CA TYR A 14 -26.44 -23.52 -9.81
C TYR A 14 -24.92 -23.26 -9.85
N ILE A 15 -24.30 -22.89 -8.74
CA ILE A 15 -22.85 -22.60 -8.69
C ILE A 15 -22.03 -23.90 -8.52
N LEU A 16 -22.60 -24.96 -7.95
CA LEU A 16 -21.93 -26.25 -7.78
C LEU A 16 -21.90 -27.09 -9.07
N TYR A 17 -22.85 -26.92 -9.99
CA TYR A 17 -22.90 -27.70 -11.23
C TYR A 17 -21.85 -27.30 -12.28
N ASN A 18 -21.38 -26.05 -12.28
CA ASN A 18 -20.39 -25.59 -13.27
C ASN A 18 -18.93 -25.85 -12.87
N PHE A 19 -18.63 -26.20 -11.62
CA PHE A 19 -17.27 -26.53 -11.19
C PHE A 19 -16.91 -28.01 -11.44
N VAL A 20 -17.91 -28.90 -11.52
CA VAL A 20 -17.72 -30.35 -11.72
C VAL A 20 -17.54 -30.72 -13.20
N ALA A 21 -17.92 -29.85 -14.14
CA ALA A 21 -17.88 -30.15 -15.58
C ALA A 21 -16.49 -29.98 -16.26
N HIS A 22 -15.41 -29.69 -15.52
CA HIS A 22 -14.06 -29.51 -16.09
C HIS A 22 -12.95 -30.38 -15.47
N HIS A 23 -13.29 -31.31 -14.55
CA HIS A 23 -12.31 -32.22 -13.92
C HIS A 23 -12.91 -33.61 -13.66
N PRO A 24 -12.92 -34.54 -14.65
CA PRO A 24 -13.51 -35.87 -14.48
C PRO A 24 -12.73 -36.83 -13.57
N ASP A 25 -11.57 -36.46 -13.03
CA ASP A 25 -10.68 -37.39 -12.31
C ASP A 25 -10.73 -37.28 -10.78
N ILE A 26 -11.73 -36.61 -10.20
CA ILE A 26 -11.81 -36.45 -8.74
C ILE A 26 -12.86 -37.40 -8.14
N ASN A 27 -12.41 -38.62 -7.78
CA ASN A 27 -13.17 -39.52 -6.91
C ASN A 27 -13.09 -39.03 -5.45
N PHE A 28 -14.22 -38.70 -4.86
CA PHE A 28 -14.34 -38.47 -3.41
C PHE A 28 -14.96 -39.71 -2.74
N GLU A 29 -14.14 -40.46 -2.00
CA GLU A 29 -14.64 -41.40 -0.99
C GLU A 29 -15.12 -40.65 0.27
N PRO A 30 -16.22 -41.08 0.92
CA PRO A 30 -16.71 -40.44 2.13
C PRO A 30 -15.94 -40.94 3.36
N LEU A 31 -15.29 -40.02 4.08
CA LEU A 31 -14.62 -40.35 5.34
C LEU A 31 -15.60 -40.35 6.51
N HIS A 32 -15.73 -41.54 7.12
CA HIS A 32 -16.36 -41.81 8.40
C HIS A 32 -15.61 -41.16 9.57
N GLN A 33 -16.39 -40.84 10.60
CA GLN A 33 -15.99 -40.30 11.89
C GLN A 33 -15.25 -41.34 12.74
N GLY A 34 -14.07 -40.98 13.27
CA GLY A 34 -13.28 -41.84 14.16
C GLY A 34 -12.05 -41.15 14.75
N ASP A 35 -11.73 -41.53 15.99
CA ASP A 35 -10.99 -40.82 17.03
C ASP A 35 -9.47 -41.19 17.09
N GLN A 36 -8.73 -40.42 17.92
CA GLN A 36 -7.42 -40.67 18.55
C GLN A 36 -6.10 -40.42 17.78
N ARG A 37 -5.38 -39.39 18.27
CA ARG A 37 -3.93 -39.32 18.59
C ARG A 37 -2.96 -40.13 17.73
N TYR A 38 -2.04 -39.47 17.02
CA TYR A 38 -0.61 -39.84 16.99
C TYR A 38 0.29 -38.65 16.60
N HIS A 39 1.47 -38.66 17.22
CA HIS A 39 2.61 -37.77 17.02
C HIS A 39 3.24 -37.87 15.63
N HIS A 40 4.02 -36.83 15.31
CA HIS A 40 5.24 -36.80 14.49
C HIS A 40 5.19 -36.32 13.02
N ARG A 41 6.10 -35.36 12.80
CA ARG A 41 6.91 -35.05 11.62
C ARG A 41 6.29 -34.23 10.50
N LEU A 42 6.70 -32.95 10.51
CA LEU A 42 6.89 -32.09 9.35
C LEU A 42 7.81 -32.77 8.32
N PRO A 43 7.46 -32.79 7.03
CA PRO A 43 8.44 -32.92 5.96
C PRO A 43 9.04 -31.55 5.62
N VAL A 44 10.34 -31.45 5.89
CA VAL A 44 11.26 -30.43 5.38
C VAL A 44 11.39 -30.63 3.87
N TYR A 45 10.93 -29.68 3.06
CA TYR A 45 11.28 -29.63 1.64
C TYR A 45 12.64 -28.94 1.49
N SER A 46 13.64 -29.76 1.18
CA SER A 46 14.97 -29.37 0.75
C SER A 46 14.96 -29.31 -0.77
N GLU A 47 15.00 -28.10 -1.34
CA GLU A 47 15.48 -27.92 -2.71
C GLU A 47 16.81 -27.17 -2.66
N GLN A 48 17.88 -27.92 -2.85
CA GLN A 48 19.22 -27.42 -3.07
C GLN A 48 19.35 -27.04 -4.55
N PHE A 49 19.13 -25.77 -4.89
CA PHE A 49 19.58 -25.23 -6.17
C PHE A 49 21.09 -24.98 -6.09
N LEU A 50 21.82 -25.94 -6.64
CA LEU A 50 23.25 -25.98 -6.85
C LEU A 50 23.69 -24.87 -7.82
N TYR A 51 23.94 -23.66 -7.32
CA TYR A 51 24.54 -22.59 -8.12
C TYR A 51 26.07 -22.72 -8.11
N LYS A 52 26.64 -23.01 -9.27
CA LYS A 52 28.07 -23.22 -9.53
C LYS A 52 28.71 -21.86 -9.87
N PRO A 53 29.61 -21.28 -9.04
CA PRO A 53 30.29 -20.06 -9.41
C PRO A 53 31.62 -20.41 -10.07
N SER A 54 31.80 -20.03 -11.33
CA SER A 54 33.11 -20.00 -11.97
C SER A 54 33.07 -18.92 -13.03
N VAL A 55 33.73 -17.80 -12.74
CA VAL A 55 34.75 -17.16 -13.57
C VAL A 55 35.26 -15.98 -12.73
N ALA A 56 36.50 -16.12 -12.28
CA ALA A 56 37.28 -15.04 -11.71
C ALA A 56 37.63 -14.06 -12.83
N ILE A 57 37.16 -12.82 -12.72
CA ILE A 57 37.72 -11.70 -13.47
C ILE A 57 38.51 -10.87 -12.47
N MET A 58 39.79 -11.23 -12.31
CA MET A 58 40.82 -10.24 -11.99
C MET A 58 40.90 -9.29 -13.18
N LEU A 59 40.93 -7.97 -12.94
CA LEU A 59 41.83 -7.05 -13.63
C LEU A 59 41.75 -5.63 -13.05
N SER A 60 42.92 -5.19 -12.59
CA SER A 60 43.46 -3.83 -12.70
C SER A 60 42.78 -2.70 -11.93
N GLN A 61 43.26 -2.47 -10.70
CA GLN A 61 43.10 -1.19 -10.01
C GLN A 61 44.07 -0.17 -10.60
N THR A 62 43.54 0.80 -11.36
CA THR A 62 44.32 1.95 -11.83
C THR A 62 44.18 3.08 -10.82
N ILE A 63 45.25 3.32 -10.07
CA ILE A 63 45.40 4.42 -9.11
C ILE A 63 45.52 5.73 -9.88
N PHE A 64 44.46 6.55 -9.90
CA PHE A 64 44.54 7.94 -10.37
C PHE A 64 45.10 8.82 -9.25
N LYS A 65 46.32 9.30 -9.44
CA LYS A 65 46.94 10.33 -8.60
C LYS A 65 46.29 11.69 -8.92
N LEU A 66 45.50 12.24 -8.00
CA LEU A 66 45.09 13.64 -8.06
C LEU A 66 46.28 14.53 -7.64
N ALA A 67 46.70 15.40 -8.56
CA ALA A 67 47.62 16.49 -8.29
C ALA A 67 46.85 17.64 -7.63
N CYS A 68 47.29 18.06 -6.43
CA CYS A 68 46.86 19.30 -5.79
C CYS A 68 47.42 20.51 -6.56
N PHE A 69 46.56 21.24 -7.27
CA PHE A 69 46.86 22.58 -7.74
C PHE A 69 46.57 23.57 -6.61
N ALA A 70 47.64 24.07 -5.97
CA ALA A 70 47.56 25.21 -5.07
C ALA A 70 47.52 26.50 -5.91
N THR A 71 46.34 27.10 -6.08
CA THR A 71 46.20 28.44 -6.64
C THR A 71 46.34 29.48 -5.53
N LEU A 72 47.36 30.32 -5.64
CA LEU A 72 47.55 31.54 -4.84
C LEU A 72 46.44 32.54 -5.18
N GLY A 73 45.47 32.70 -4.28
CA GLY A 73 44.44 33.75 -4.34
C GLY A 73 44.84 34.94 -3.48
N THR A 74 44.83 36.13 -4.07
CA THR A 74 45.07 37.41 -3.39
C THR A 74 43.87 37.80 -2.53
N ALA A 75 44.12 38.07 -1.25
CA ALA A 75 43.11 38.51 -0.30
C ALA A 75 42.67 39.95 -0.59
N HIS A 76 41.39 40.14 -0.93
CA HIS A 76 40.71 41.43 -0.83
C HIS A 76 40.03 41.53 0.55
N PRO A 77 40.09 42.68 1.24
CA PRO A 77 39.37 42.88 2.49
C PRO A 77 37.86 42.94 2.22
N ALA A 78 37.13 41.94 2.72
CA ALA A 78 35.68 41.93 2.72
C ALA A 78 35.16 42.83 3.86
N THR A 79 34.29 43.78 3.51
CA THR A 79 33.47 44.55 4.45
C THR A 79 32.51 43.62 5.19
N PRO A 80 32.30 43.80 6.51
CA PRO A 80 31.38 42.96 7.29
C PRO A 80 29.94 43.18 6.82
N PRO A 81 29.17 42.11 6.51
CA PRO A 81 27.75 42.25 6.23
C PRO A 81 26.99 42.54 7.52
N GLU A 82 26.18 43.58 7.41
CA GLU A 82 25.15 44.03 8.33
C GLU A 82 24.28 42.84 8.78
N SER A 83 24.24 42.61 10.09
CA SER A 83 23.51 41.53 10.74
C SER A 83 21.99 41.71 10.55
N LEU A 84 21.44 41.04 9.55
CA LEU A 84 20.00 40.89 9.38
C LEU A 84 19.42 40.03 10.51
N PRO A 85 18.28 40.40 11.11
CA PRO A 85 17.63 39.60 12.13
C PRO A 85 17.19 38.27 11.52
N LEU A 86 17.57 37.16 12.18
CA LEU A 86 17.04 35.83 11.95
C LEU A 86 15.53 35.86 12.15
N ALA A 87 14.79 36.04 11.06
CA ALA A 87 13.37 35.74 11.03
C ALA A 87 13.24 34.23 11.26
N ILE A 88 12.86 33.86 12.49
CA ILE A 88 12.38 32.52 12.80
C ILE A 88 11.09 32.37 11.98
N SER A 89 11.24 31.82 10.77
CA SER A 89 10.11 31.34 9.99
C SER A 89 9.51 30.21 10.81
N THR A 90 8.45 30.52 11.56
CA THR A 90 7.45 29.55 11.95
C THR A 90 7.01 28.90 10.64
N ARG A 91 7.60 27.75 10.32
CA ARG A 91 7.09 26.87 9.27
C ARG A 91 5.67 26.53 9.71
N SER A 92 4.70 27.30 9.18
CA SER A 92 3.32 26.85 9.08
C SER A 92 3.38 25.38 8.72
N SER A 93 2.70 24.52 9.48
CA SER A 93 2.61 23.09 9.16
C SER A 93 2.33 23.02 7.67
N GLN A 94 3.32 22.59 6.88
CA GLN A 94 3.17 22.54 5.44
C GLN A 94 2.17 21.42 5.19
N ILE A 95 0.90 21.80 5.15
CA ILE A 95 -0.14 21.02 4.52
C ILE A 95 0.35 20.88 3.09
N CYS A 96 0.55 19.64 2.71
CA CYS A 96 0.96 19.25 1.37
C CYS A 96 0.03 19.88 0.34
N TYR A 97 0.54 20.13 -0.89
CA TYR A 97 -0.10 20.93 -1.95
C TYR A 97 -1.60 21.13 -1.75
N ASP A 98 -2.09 22.38 -1.75
CA ASP A 98 -3.46 22.69 -1.34
C ASP A 98 -4.56 21.87 -2.02
N SER A 99 -4.30 21.32 -3.21
CA SER A 99 -5.18 20.42 -3.97
C SER A 99 -5.26 18.97 -3.44
N GLU A 100 -4.29 18.49 -2.68
CA GLU A 100 -4.23 17.12 -2.15
C GLU A 100 -4.86 17.05 -0.76
N LYS A 101 -6.19 16.99 -0.74
CA LYS A 101 -6.99 16.84 0.49
C LYS A 101 -7.36 15.38 0.74
N PRO A 102 -7.76 15.00 1.98
CA PRO A 102 -8.22 13.65 2.31
C PRO A 102 -9.49 13.20 1.58
N ASN A 103 -10.21 14.10 0.91
CA ASN A 103 -11.42 13.78 0.16
C ASN A 103 -11.11 12.96 -1.10
N LEU A 104 -12.07 12.13 -1.53
CA LEU A 104 -11.95 11.39 -2.77
C LEU A 104 -11.78 12.35 -3.95
N LEU A 105 -10.67 12.18 -4.67
CA LEU A 105 -10.35 12.94 -5.87
C LEU A 105 -10.04 11.95 -6.99
N CYS A 106 -10.89 11.90 -8.02
CA CYS A 106 -10.62 11.13 -9.22
C CYS A 106 -9.85 11.99 -10.24
N TYR A 107 -8.87 11.40 -10.91
CA TYR A 107 -8.03 12.13 -11.86
C TYR A 107 -8.69 12.28 -13.24
N ASN A 108 -9.88 12.86 -13.26
CA ASN A 108 -10.60 13.22 -14.49
C ASN A 108 -10.47 14.72 -14.77
N SER A 109 -10.63 15.13 -16.02
CA SER A 109 -10.75 16.57 -16.33
C SER A 109 -11.96 17.17 -15.60
N PRO A 110 -11.85 18.39 -15.01
CA PRO A 110 -10.69 19.28 -15.00
C PRO A 110 -9.74 19.07 -13.80
N SER A 111 -10.04 18.13 -12.90
CA SER A 111 -9.36 17.93 -11.63
C SER A 111 -8.10 17.07 -11.71
N GLY A 112 -7.78 16.49 -12.86
CA GLY A 112 -6.58 15.71 -13.11
C GLY A 112 -6.51 15.08 -14.50
N VAL A 113 -5.49 14.25 -14.72
CA VAL A 113 -5.26 13.50 -15.97
C VAL A 113 -5.52 12.01 -15.71
N PRO A 114 -6.41 11.35 -16.48
CA PRO A 114 -6.71 9.93 -16.28
C PRO A 114 -5.47 9.05 -16.39
N GLN A 115 -5.35 8.08 -15.48
CA GLN A 115 -4.18 7.21 -15.36
C GLN A 115 -4.27 5.93 -16.21
N ASN A 116 -5.42 5.67 -16.84
CA ASN A 116 -5.67 4.48 -17.66
C ASN A 116 -5.30 3.14 -16.99
N VAL A 117 -5.57 3.03 -15.68
CA VAL A 117 -5.30 1.82 -14.91
C VAL A 117 -6.34 0.74 -15.19
N ASN A 118 -5.93 -0.53 -15.16
CA ASN A 118 -6.85 -1.67 -15.23
C ASN A 118 -7.43 -1.95 -13.85
N LEU A 119 -8.76 -1.97 -13.75
CA LEU A 119 -9.48 -2.22 -12.49
C LEU A 119 -9.17 -3.59 -11.87
N THR A 120 -8.80 -4.59 -12.69
CA THR A 120 -8.36 -5.90 -12.19
C THR A 120 -7.07 -5.79 -11.40
N ASP A 121 -6.12 -4.95 -11.85
CA ASP A 121 -4.87 -4.72 -11.13
C ASP A 121 -5.12 -3.94 -9.84
N VAL A 122 -6.01 -2.92 -9.88
CA VAL A 122 -6.41 -2.15 -8.68
C VAL A 122 -7.05 -3.06 -7.62
N ALA A 123 -8.01 -3.91 -8.02
CA ALA A 123 -8.64 -4.88 -7.12
C ALA A 123 -7.62 -5.90 -6.57
N TYR A 124 -6.65 -6.33 -7.40
CA TYR A 124 -5.58 -7.20 -6.95
C TYR A 124 -4.72 -6.54 -5.88
N ILE A 125 -4.32 -5.27 -6.08
CA ILE A 125 -3.53 -4.51 -5.10
C ILE A 125 -4.27 -4.49 -3.75
N ALA A 126 -5.55 -4.15 -3.73
CA ALA A 126 -6.35 -4.12 -2.50
C ALA A 126 -6.41 -5.50 -1.82
N SER A 127 -6.69 -6.56 -2.59
CA SER A 127 -6.71 -7.94 -2.08
C SER A 127 -5.36 -8.34 -1.47
N TYR A 128 -4.25 -8.04 -2.15
CA TYR A 128 -2.90 -8.32 -1.67
C TYR A 128 -2.60 -7.58 -0.35
N LEU A 129 -2.87 -6.27 -0.29
CA LEU A 129 -2.62 -5.47 0.92
C LEU A 129 -3.44 -5.97 2.11
N ARG A 130 -4.68 -6.38 1.87
CA ARG A 130 -5.54 -6.98 2.90
C ARG A 130 -4.96 -8.31 3.41
N ALA A 131 -4.55 -9.20 2.51
CA ALA A 131 -3.93 -10.47 2.86
C ALA A 131 -2.60 -10.26 3.61
N TYR A 132 -1.77 -9.33 3.15
CA TYR A 132 -0.53 -8.94 3.80
C TYR A 132 -0.78 -8.40 5.22
N GLY A 133 -1.77 -7.53 5.37
CA GLY A 133 -2.25 -7.01 6.64
C GLY A 133 -2.64 -8.12 7.62
N ALA A 134 -3.32 -9.16 7.14
CA ALA A 134 -3.82 -10.27 7.94
C ALA A 134 -2.76 -11.29 8.38
N GLN A 135 -1.49 -11.15 7.95
CA GLN A 135 -0.41 -12.07 8.35
C GLN A 135 -0.04 -11.99 9.83
N THR A 136 -0.47 -10.94 10.54
CA THR A 136 -0.34 -10.83 11.99
C THR A 136 -1.71 -10.79 12.64
N LYS A 137 -1.82 -11.33 13.86
CA LYS A 137 -3.10 -11.40 14.59
C LYS A 137 -3.72 -10.02 14.83
N ALA A 138 -2.90 -9.01 15.11
CA ALA A 138 -3.34 -7.63 15.33
C ALA A 138 -3.55 -6.85 14.01
N GLY A 139 -3.13 -7.40 12.88
CA GLY A 139 -3.01 -6.66 11.63
C GLY A 139 -1.66 -5.95 11.50
N ARG A 140 -1.04 -5.99 10.31
CA ARG A 140 0.17 -5.21 10.04
C ARG A 140 -0.17 -3.74 9.89
N LEU A 141 0.68 -2.90 10.49
CA LEU A 141 0.62 -1.45 10.35
C LEU A 141 1.58 -0.98 9.25
N PHE A 142 1.14 0.05 8.56
CA PHE A 142 1.94 0.87 7.66
C PHE A 142 2.23 2.19 8.36
N ASN A 143 3.51 2.51 8.51
CA ASN A 143 3.98 3.63 9.31
C ASN A 143 4.70 4.64 8.41
N MET A 144 4.43 5.92 8.64
CA MET A 144 5.12 7.04 8.01
C MET A 144 5.49 8.03 9.11
N ALA A 145 6.76 8.08 9.49
CA ALA A 145 7.21 9.07 10.46
C ALA A 145 7.39 10.42 9.75
N ARG A 146 7.06 11.52 10.43
CA ARG A 146 7.22 12.87 9.87
C ARG A 146 8.66 13.17 9.45
N ALA A 147 9.62 12.58 10.15
CA ALA A 147 11.05 12.77 9.89
C ALA A 147 11.50 12.11 8.58
N ASP A 148 10.81 11.04 8.17
CA ASP A 148 11.08 10.31 6.94
C ASP A 148 10.29 10.89 5.75
N ALA A 149 9.32 11.78 6.03
CA ALA A 149 8.42 12.41 5.07
C ALA A 149 8.64 13.93 4.90
N PRO A 150 9.87 14.45 4.81
CA PRO A 150 10.05 15.87 4.53
C PRO A 150 9.35 16.22 3.22
N ASP A 151 8.69 17.37 3.19
CA ASP A 151 8.01 17.88 2.00
C ASP A 151 6.99 16.90 1.39
N CYS A 152 6.25 16.19 2.25
CA CYS A 152 5.12 15.35 1.85
C CYS A 152 5.55 14.10 1.07
N GLY A 153 6.51 13.37 1.64
CA GLY A 153 7.04 12.14 1.06
C GLY A 153 5.95 11.19 0.57
N GLU A 154 6.21 10.54 -0.57
CA GLU A 154 5.33 9.57 -1.20
C GLU A 154 6.10 8.26 -1.42
N TRP A 155 5.49 7.14 -1.01
CA TRP A 155 6.08 5.81 -1.11
C TRP A 155 5.19 4.90 -1.93
N THR A 156 5.80 4.04 -2.74
CA THR A 156 5.09 2.91 -3.33
C THR A 156 4.75 1.90 -2.25
N ILE A 157 3.47 1.57 -2.13
CA ILE A 157 2.97 0.54 -1.22
C ILE A 157 3.02 -0.81 -1.93
N TYR A 158 2.49 -0.85 -3.16
CA TYR A 158 2.47 -2.04 -4.01
C TYR A 158 2.19 -1.66 -5.46
N ALA A 159 2.74 -2.44 -6.40
CA ALA A 159 2.56 -2.23 -7.83
C ALA A 159 2.12 -3.53 -8.50
N ARG A 160 1.24 -3.42 -9.48
CA ARG A 160 0.77 -4.55 -10.28
C ARG A 160 0.47 -4.08 -11.70
N ASN A 161 1.24 -4.58 -12.67
CA ASN A 161 1.03 -4.36 -14.10
C ASN A 161 0.75 -2.89 -14.44
N SER A 162 -0.51 -2.51 -14.67
CA SER A 162 -0.91 -1.14 -15.06
C SER A 162 -0.99 -0.15 -13.90
N ALA A 163 -1.11 -0.61 -12.65
CA ALA A 163 -1.45 0.21 -11.50
C ALA A 163 -0.37 0.19 -10.41
N VAL A 164 -0.17 1.34 -9.76
CA VAL A 164 0.65 1.49 -8.55
C VAL A 164 -0.21 2.14 -7.46
N ALA A 165 -0.22 1.53 -6.28
CA ALA A 165 -0.72 2.17 -5.07
C ALA A 165 0.43 2.87 -4.34
N THR A 166 0.29 4.17 -4.13
CA THR A 166 1.23 4.96 -3.33
C THR A 166 0.57 5.51 -2.07
N ALA A 167 1.37 5.75 -1.04
CA ALA A 167 0.97 6.44 0.17
C ALA A 167 1.77 7.73 0.28
N LYS A 168 1.06 8.85 0.38
CA LYS A 168 1.65 10.18 0.55
C LYS A 168 1.35 10.71 1.94
N HIS A 169 2.35 11.32 2.57
CA HIS A 169 2.19 12.00 3.84
C HIS A 169 1.61 13.39 3.57
N ILE A 170 0.42 13.67 4.08
CA ILE A 170 -0.25 14.96 3.86
C ILE A 170 -0.25 15.89 5.07
N ASP A 171 0.21 15.39 6.22
CA ASP A 171 0.32 16.15 7.46
C ASP A 171 1.71 15.98 8.08
N ASN A 172 2.63 16.88 7.74
CA ASN A 172 4.02 16.83 8.23
C ASN A 172 4.17 17.16 9.73
N SER A 173 3.07 17.42 10.46
CA SER A 173 3.10 17.67 11.90
C SER A 173 2.97 16.40 12.75
N VAL A 174 2.52 15.29 12.17
CA VAL A 174 2.22 14.04 12.89
C VAL A 174 3.03 12.87 12.36
N ASN A 175 3.29 11.86 13.20
CA ASN A 175 3.68 10.55 12.70
C ASN A 175 2.41 9.77 12.42
N SER A 176 2.33 9.09 11.29
CA SER A 176 1.12 8.41 10.83
C SER A 176 1.26 6.90 10.83
N SER A 177 0.26 6.19 11.36
CA SER A 177 0.22 4.73 11.36
C SER A 177 -1.20 4.25 11.10
N VAL A 178 -1.37 3.41 10.08
CA VAL A 178 -2.67 2.83 9.71
C VAL A 178 -2.53 1.35 9.39
N LEU A 179 -3.62 0.59 9.48
CA LEU A 179 -3.62 -0.81 9.06
C LEU A 179 -3.54 -0.93 7.54
N PHE A 180 -2.79 -1.92 7.05
CA PHE A 180 -2.85 -2.31 5.63
C PHE A 180 -4.26 -2.70 5.18
N ALA A 181 -5.08 -3.24 6.10
CA ALA A 181 -6.49 -3.52 5.84
C ALA A 181 -7.31 -2.25 5.58
N ASP A 182 -7.02 -1.14 6.27
CA ASP A 182 -7.71 0.13 6.06
C ASP A 182 -7.28 0.76 4.73
N ILE A 183 -5.99 0.67 4.37
CA ILE A 183 -5.50 1.05 3.03
C ILE A 183 -6.22 0.22 1.95
N ALA A 184 -6.33 -1.09 2.13
CA ALA A 184 -7.04 -1.95 1.18
C ALA A 184 -8.51 -1.54 1.02
N ASN A 185 -9.22 -1.27 2.11
CA ASN A 185 -10.61 -0.84 2.08
C ASN A 185 -10.77 0.57 1.48
N THR A 186 -9.76 1.43 1.61
CA THR A 186 -9.70 2.73 0.93
C THR A 186 -9.62 2.56 -0.58
N ILE A 187 -8.99 1.48 -1.05
CA ILE A 187 -8.85 1.19 -2.47
C ILE A 187 -10.15 0.61 -3.05
N ASP A 188 -10.70 -0.47 -2.48
CA ASP A 188 -11.79 -1.23 -3.09
C ASP A 188 -13.13 -1.20 -2.31
N GLY A 189 -13.19 -0.52 -1.17
CA GLY A 189 -14.34 -0.47 -0.28
C GLY A 189 -14.45 -1.67 0.69
N GLY A 190 -13.62 -2.69 0.52
CA GLY A 190 -13.65 -3.94 1.30
C GLY A 190 -14.02 -5.18 0.49
N ALA A 191 -13.63 -6.36 0.98
CA ALA A 191 -13.87 -7.64 0.30
C ALA A 191 -15.35 -8.03 0.15
N LYS A 192 -16.23 -7.39 0.92
CA LYS A 192 -17.70 -7.56 0.88
C LYS A 192 -18.40 -6.20 0.85
N ALA A 193 -17.78 -5.22 0.19
CA ALA A 193 -18.25 -3.86 0.14
C ALA A 193 -19.67 -3.77 -0.44
N THR A 194 -20.54 -2.97 0.20
CA THR A 194 -21.79 -2.54 -0.44
C THR A 194 -21.49 -1.56 -1.58
N PRO A 195 -22.43 -1.31 -2.51
CA PRO A 195 -22.25 -0.31 -3.56
C PRO A 195 -21.86 1.06 -3.03
N GLU A 196 -22.40 1.48 -1.87
CA GLU A 196 -22.08 2.75 -1.23
C GLU A 196 -20.64 2.78 -0.71
N GLN A 197 -20.15 1.67 -0.17
CA GLN A 197 -18.77 1.54 0.28
C GLN A 197 -17.79 1.56 -0.89
N GLN A 198 -18.13 0.92 -2.02
CA GLN A 198 -17.33 1.00 -3.24
C GLN A 198 -17.33 2.42 -3.82
N ALA A 199 -18.48 3.11 -3.82
CA ALA A 199 -18.61 4.48 -4.28
C ALA A 199 -17.74 5.46 -3.48
N ALA A 200 -17.58 5.21 -2.18
CA ALA A 200 -16.72 6.00 -1.29
C ALA A 200 -15.22 5.65 -1.39
N ALA A 201 -14.84 4.59 -2.11
CA ALA A 201 -13.47 4.11 -2.25
C ALA A 201 -12.84 4.53 -3.60
N LEU A 202 -11.52 4.37 -3.74
CA LEU A 202 -10.80 4.75 -4.97
C LEU A 202 -11.25 3.98 -6.21
N ILE A 203 -11.77 2.77 -6.06
CA ILE A 203 -12.24 1.96 -7.19
C ILE A 203 -13.40 2.62 -7.93
N SER A 204 -14.15 3.53 -7.29
CA SER A 204 -15.21 4.30 -7.95
C SER A 204 -14.67 5.30 -8.98
N CYS A 205 -13.39 5.67 -8.91
CA CYS A 205 -12.74 6.51 -9.92
C CYS A 205 -12.50 5.79 -11.25
N GLY A 206 -12.77 4.49 -11.33
CA GLY A 206 -12.63 3.73 -12.57
C GLY A 206 -11.18 3.69 -13.05
N THR A 207 -11.00 3.69 -14.37
CA THR A 207 -9.68 3.64 -15.01
C THR A 207 -8.87 4.93 -14.83
N SER A 208 -9.48 6.00 -14.35
CA SER A 208 -8.81 7.28 -14.17
C SER A 208 -7.83 7.29 -13.01
N GLY A 209 -8.00 6.38 -12.04
CA GLY A 209 -7.27 6.45 -10.78
C GLY A 209 -7.68 7.68 -9.96
N GLY A 210 -7.03 7.87 -8.82
CA GLY A 210 -7.39 8.94 -7.90
C GLY A 210 -6.59 8.93 -6.61
N SER A 211 -6.96 9.82 -5.70
CA SER A 211 -6.45 9.90 -4.34
C SER A 211 -7.55 9.97 -3.30
N LEU A 212 -7.32 9.38 -2.14
CA LEU A 212 -8.26 9.36 -1.02
C LEU A 212 -7.51 9.20 0.30
N GLY A 213 -7.89 9.95 1.33
CA GLY A 213 -7.37 9.77 2.68
C GLY A 213 -7.74 8.39 3.20
N VAL A 214 -6.84 7.74 3.97
CA VAL A 214 -7.12 6.39 4.46
C VAL A 214 -8.43 6.35 5.25
N LEU A 215 -9.36 5.50 4.83
CA LEU A 215 -10.62 5.19 5.49
C LEU A 215 -10.35 4.31 6.72
N VAL A 216 -9.93 4.94 7.80
CA VAL A 216 -9.57 4.26 9.05
C VAL A 216 -10.80 3.68 9.74
N ASN A 217 -10.74 2.40 10.09
CA ASN A 217 -11.68 1.80 11.02
C ASN A 217 -11.19 2.02 12.46
N ALA A 218 -11.52 3.18 13.03
CA ALA A 218 -11.04 3.59 14.36
C ALA A 218 -11.51 2.64 15.50
N SER A 219 -12.56 1.85 15.27
CA SER A 219 -13.04 0.84 16.20
C SER A 219 -12.21 -0.45 16.20
N ASN A 220 -11.25 -0.60 15.28
CA ASN A 220 -10.37 -1.75 15.26
C ASN A 220 -9.47 -1.76 16.51
N PRO A 221 -9.43 -2.86 17.29
CA PRO A 221 -8.65 -2.94 18.53
C PRO A 221 -7.14 -2.73 18.32
N ALA A 222 -6.63 -2.88 17.09
CA ALA A 222 -5.23 -2.60 16.78
C ALA A 222 -4.81 -1.16 17.09
N TYR A 223 -5.73 -0.20 17.05
CA TYR A 223 -5.46 1.22 17.31
C TYR A 223 -5.38 1.59 18.79
N THR A 224 -5.90 0.74 19.67
CA THR A 224 -5.84 0.92 21.13
C THR A 224 -4.96 -0.11 21.82
N ALA A 225 -4.46 -1.10 21.07
CA ALA A 225 -3.52 -2.10 21.57
C ALA A 225 -2.19 -1.46 21.97
N SER A 226 -1.53 -2.05 22.97
CA SER A 226 -0.19 -1.65 23.40
C SER A 226 0.90 -1.80 22.33
N THR A 227 0.62 -2.57 21.27
CA THR A 227 1.50 -2.73 20.10
C THR A 227 1.38 -1.59 19.10
N TYR A 228 0.39 -0.71 19.22
CA TYR A 228 0.27 0.46 18.38
C TYR A 228 1.40 1.46 18.69
N PRO A 229 2.10 2.02 17.68
CA PRO A 229 3.27 2.87 17.91
C PRO A 229 2.94 4.13 18.73
N THR A 230 3.63 4.31 19.85
CA THR A 230 3.48 5.50 20.70
C THR A 230 3.78 6.78 19.91
N GLY A 231 2.87 7.76 19.99
CA GLY A 231 3.03 9.07 19.34
C GLY A 231 2.65 9.09 17.86
N PHE A 232 2.11 7.99 17.32
CA PHE A 232 1.56 7.93 15.96
C PHE A 232 0.05 8.19 15.98
N LYS A 233 -0.50 8.70 14.88
CA LYS A 233 -1.94 8.93 14.68
C LYS A 233 -2.46 8.19 13.46
N PRO A 234 -3.71 7.69 13.47
CA PRO A 234 -4.31 7.05 12.32
C PRO A 234 -4.92 8.09 11.37
N SER A 235 -4.09 9.03 10.91
CA SER A 235 -4.46 10.15 10.03
C SER A 235 -3.23 10.63 9.27
N GLY A 236 -3.38 11.51 8.29
CA GLY A 236 -2.25 12.14 7.60
C GLY A 236 -1.66 11.33 6.44
N ILE A 237 -2.29 10.23 6.05
CA ILE A 237 -1.90 9.43 4.88
C ILE A 237 -2.99 9.54 3.80
N LEU A 238 -2.54 9.86 2.59
CA LEU A 238 -3.34 9.87 1.36
C LEU A 238 -2.90 8.68 0.50
N VAL A 239 -3.83 7.81 0.11
CA VAL A 239 -3.58 6.71 -0.82
C VAL A 239 -3.87 7.18 -2.23
N LYS A 240 -3.02 6.82 -3.19
CA LYS A 240 -3.19 7.15 -4.60
C LYS A 240 -3.14 5.89 -5.45
N ILE A 241 -3.94 5.86 -6.52
CA ILE A 241 -3.84 4.87 -7.60
C ILE A 241 -3.42 5.60 -8.87
N VAL A 242 -2.24 5.27 -9.36
CA VAL A 242 -1.60 5.89 -10.53
C VAL A 242 -1.12 4.85 -11.53
N ALA A 243 -0.80 5.29 -12.74
CA ALA A 243 -0.22 4.43 -13.77
C ALA A 243 1.17 3.95 -13.34
N ALA A 244 1.47 2.66 -13.56
CA ALA A 244 2.83 2.14 -13.35
C ALA A 244 3.82 2.65 -14.40
N ASN A 245 3.35 2.80 -15.64
CA ASN A 245 4.09 3.39 -16.74
C ASN A 245 3.26 4.59 -17.24
N PRO A 246 3.54 5.81 -16.77
CA PRO A 246 2.86 6.99 -17.30
C PRO A 246 3.17 7.09 -18.79
N SER A 247 2.12 7.03 -19.61
CA SER A 247 2.18 7.20 -21.07
C SER A 247 2.48 8.63 -21.48
#